data_AF-A0AA95KFD1-F1
#
_entry.id   AF-A0AA95KFD1-F1
#
_cell.length_a   1.000
_cell.length_b   1.000
_cell.length_c   1.000
_cell.angle_alpha   90.00
_cell.angle_beta   90.00
_cell.angle_gamma   90.00
#
_symmetry.space_group_name_H-M   'P 1'
#
loop_
_entity.id
_entity.type
_entity.pdbx_description
1 polymer ?
#
loop_
_entity_poly.entity_id
_entity_poly.type
_entity_poly.pdbx_seq_one_letter_code
_entity_poly.pdbx_strand_id
1 'polypeptide(L)'
;MRRVSVTLLSLSLLPSFVWADQCAYTSKAEAVKAATYVSVGQTIVHFCEPCGDKHFAKAKPEEVRSTELARIDPASSHLDQTYWELRLNGKGVDLAYIYVKRSNARYMNLAKLAGCPASDVSASFMLPNTPLK
;
A
#
# COMPACT_ATOMS: atom_id res chain seq x y z
N MET A 1 37.66 18.19 -46.64
CA MET A 1 36.96 18.58 -45.39
C MET A 1 35.93 17.49 -45.06
N ARG A 2 36.22 16.65 -44.06
CA ARG A 2 35.33 15.54 -43.65
C ARG A 2 34.21 16.08 -42.76
N ARG A 3 32.95 15.87 -43.16
CA ARG A 3 31.77 16.26 -42.37
C ARG A 3 31.58 15.24 -41.24
N VAL A 4 31.62 15.70 -39.99
CA VAL A 4 31.29 14.91 -38.81
C VAL A 4 29.77 14.99 -38.62
N SER A 5 29.06 13.87 -38.79
CA SER A 5 27.64 13.76 -38.49
C SER A 5 27.45 13.52 -37.00
N VAL A 6 26.94 14.51 -36.26
CA VAL A 6 26.58 14.38 -34.85
C VAL A 6 25.17 13.78 -34.77
N THR A 7 25.07 12.51 -34.42
CA THR A 7 23.78 11.85 -34.16
C THR A 7 23.30 12.21 -32.76
N LEU A 8 22.31 13.11 -32.65
CA LEU A 8 21.62 13.37 -31.39
C LEU A 8 20.81 12.13 -30.99
N LEU A 9 21.26 11.41 -29.96
CA LEU A 9 20.54 10.32 -29.33
C LEU A 9 19.53 10.90 -28.32
N SER A 10 18.29 11.15 -28.77
CA SER A 10 17.19 11.60 -27.89
C SER A 10 16.78 10.49 -26.92
N LEU A 11 17.37 10.50 -25.72
CA LEU A 11 17.04 9.61 -24.61
C LEU A 11 15.65 9.98 -24.05
N SER A 12 14.61 9.26 -24.48
CA SER A 12 13.23 9.46 -24.01
C SER A 12 13.08 8.92 -22.59
N LEU A 13 13.24 9.79 -21.59
CA LEU A 13 12.86 9.52 -20.20
C LEU A 13 11.34 9.41 -20.12
N LEU A 14 10.81 8.19 -20.27
CA LEU A 14 9.42 7.92 -19.92
C LEU A 14 9.26 8.09 -18.40
N PRO A 15 8.36 8.97 -17.92
CA PRO A 15 8.10 9.10 -16.50
C PRO A 15 7.46 7.82 -15.99
N SER A 16 8.20 7.05 -15.19
CA SER A 16 7.62 6.05 -14.30
C SER A 16 6.83 6.84 -13.27
N PHE A 17 5.53 6.99 -13.47
CA PHE A 17 4.68 7.55 -12.44
C PHE A 17 4.64 6.54 -11.29
N VAL A 18 5.50 6.74 -10.30
CA VAL A 18 5.52 6.00 -9.04
C VAL A 18 4.34 6.50 -8.21
N TRP A 19 3.15 5.93 -8.43
CA TRP A 19 1.93 6.20 -7.65
C TRP A 19 2.00 5.45 -6.32
N ALA A 20 3.04 5.73 -5.54
CA ALA A 20 3.39 4.91 -4.38
C ALA A 20 2.60 5.21 -3.10
N ASP A 21 1.66 6.16 -3.11
CA ASP A 21 0.87 6.52 -1.93
C ASP A 21 -0.59 6.86 -2.32
N GLN A 22 -1.41 5.84 -2.56
CA GLN A 22 -2.83 6.02 -2.92
C GLN A 22 -3.72 6.25 -1.70
N CYS A 23 -3.39 5.64 -0.56
CA CYS A 23 -4.15 5.70 0.68
C CYS A 23 -3.23 5.77 1.92
N ALA A 24 -2.07 6.43 1.82
CA ALA A 24 -1.19 6.68 2.97
C ALA A 24 -1.77 7.74 3.94
N TYR A 25 -2.38 8.79 3.37
CA TYR A 25 -3.08 9.84 4.10
C TYR A 25 -4.55 9.83 3.72
N THR A 26 -5.42 9.62 4.70
CA THR A 26 -6.85 9.40 4.50
C THR A 26 -7.70 10.34 5.35
N SER A 27 -9.01 10.35 5.12
CA SER A 27 -9.93 10.99 6.06
C SER A 27 -9.93 10.25 7.40
N LYS A 28 -10.34 10.94 8.47
CA LYS A 28 -10.50 10.30 9.80
C LYS A 28 -11.42 9.08 9.74
N ALA A 29 -12.51 9.17 8.96
CA ALA A 29 -13.50 8.11 8.86
C ALA A 29 -12.91 6.85 8.21
N GLU A 30 -12.14 7.01 7.14
CA GLU A 30 -11.45 5.90 6.46
C GLU A 30 -10.38 5.28 7.37
N ALA A 31 -9.56 6.09 8.04
CA ALA A 31 -8.53 5.60 8.96
C ALA A 31 -9.12 4.80 10.13
N VAL A 32 -10.19 5.34 10.76
CA VAL A 32 -10.92 4.63 11.83
C VAL A 32 -11.51 3.33 11.31
N LYS A 33 -12.15 3.36 10.14
CA LYS A 33 -12.74 2.16 9.54
C LYS A 33 -11.67 1.12 9.22
N ALA A 34 -10.53 1.52 8.67
CA ALA A 34 -9.38 0.65 8.44
C ALA A 34 -8.87 0.01 9.73
N ALA A 35 -8.75 0.79 10.82
CA ALA A 35 -8.32 0.26 12.12
C ALA A 35 -9.28 -0.81 12.66
N THR A 36 -10.59 -0.74 12.39
CA THR A 36 -11.55 -1.78 12.83
C THR A 36 -11.32 -3.15 12.18
N TYR A 37 -10.58 -3.17 11.08
CA TYR A 37 -10.28 -4.36 10.29
C TYR A 37 -8.95 -5.01 10.66
N VAL A 38 -8.16 -4.39 11.53
CA VAL A 38 -6.84 -4.87 11.94
C VAL A 38 -6.80 -5.00 13.46
N SER A 39 -6.38 -6.15 13.97
CA SER A 39 -6.21 -6.39 15.41
C SER A 39 -4.78 -6.81 15.74
N VAL A 40 -4.34 -6.56 16.97
CA VAL A 40 -3.08 -7.11 17.49
C VAL A 40 -3.12 -8.64 17.41
N GLY A 41 -2.01 -9.26 17.00
CA GLY A 41 -1.88 -10.69 16.70
C GLY A 41 -2.32 -11.07 15.28
N GLN A 42 -2.93 -10.16 14.53
CA GLN A 42 -3.37 -10.46 13.17
C GLN A 42 -2.20 -10.46 12.18
N THR A 43 -2.25 -11.37 11.21
CA THR A 43 -1.31 -11.39 10.09
C THR A 43 -1.76 -10.42 8.99
N ILE A 44 -0.83 -9.60 8.53
CA ILE A 44 -0.95 -8.74 7.35
C ILE A 44 0.13 -9.09 6.32
N VAL A 45 -0.02 -8.57 5.11
CA VAL A 45 0.96 -8.63 4.04
C VAL A 45 1.04 -7.25 3.40
N HIS A 46 2.26 -6.76 3.19
CA HIS A 46 2.53 -5.59 2.36
C HIS A 46 2.70 -6.07 0.90
N PHE A 47 1.92 -5.52 -0.02
CA PHE A 47 1.98 -5.87 -1.44
C PHE A 47 1.49 -4.73 -2.33
N CYS A 48 2.36 -4.24 -3.22
CA CYS A 48 2.07 -3.15 -4.13
C CYS A 48 2.10 -3.61 -5.60
N GLU A 49 0.92 -3.96 -6.12
CA GLU A 49 0.72 -4.29 -7.54
C GLU A 49 1.24 -3.18 -8.49
N PRO A 50 0.88 -1.89 -8.32
CA PRO A 50 1.34 -0.84 -9.24
C PRO A 50 2.84 -0.55 -9.10
N CYS A 51 3.49 -0.94 -7.99
CA CYS A 51 4.94 -0.84 -7.82
C CYS A 51 5.70 -1.99 -8.52
N GLY A 52 4.98 -2.98 -9.06
CA GLY A 52 5.57 -4.12 -9.77
C GLY A 52 5.72 -5.39 -8.94
N ASP A 53 5.10 -5.49 -7.76
CA ASP A 53 5.05 -6.76 -7.04
C ASP A 53 4.22 -7.79 -7.82
N LYS A 54 4.82 -8.95 -8.13
CA LYS A 54 4.21 -9.92 -9.08
C LYS A 54 3.62 -11.18 -8.44
N HIS A 55 4.05 -11.52 -7.23
CA HIS A 55 3.75 -12.82 -6.63
C HIS A 55 3.33 -12.69 -5.17
N PHE A 56 2.03 -12.48 -4.94
CA PHE A 56 1.48 -12.34 -3.59
C PHE A 56 1.85 -13.49 -2.66
N ALA A 57 1.88 -14.72 -3.17
CA ALA A 57 2.29 -15.91 -2.40
C ALA A 57 3.73 -15.89 -1.88
N LYS A 58 4.60 -15.02 -2.42
CA LYS A 58 5.98 -14.82 -1.97
C LYS A 58 6.16 -13.62 -1.04
N ALA A 59 5.11 -12.80 -0.87
CA ALA A 59 5.16 -11.64 0.01
C ALA A 59 5.29 -12.10 1.47
N LYS A 60 6.11 -11.40 2.25
CA LYS A 60 6.40 -11.78 3.63
C LYS A 60 5.22 -11.40 4.53
N PRO A 61 4.61 -12.36 5.25
CA PRO A 61 3.61 -12.03 6.26
C PRO A 61 4.25 -11.31 7.44
N GLU A 62 3.54 -10.35 8.00
CA GLU A 62 3.92 -9.63 9.21
C GLU A 62 2.79 -9.75 10.24
N GLU A 63 3.15 -9.88 11.51
CA GLU A 63 2.18 -9.85 12.61
C GLU A 63 2.03 -8.43 13.14
N VAL A 64 0.80 -8.01 13.37
CA VAL A 64 0.48 -6.72 13.97
C VAL A 64 0.67 -6.80 15.49
N ARG A 65 1.59 -6.00 16.01
CA ARG A 65 1.92 -5.85 17.44
C ARG A 65 1.32 -4.58 18.03
N SER A 66 1.11 -3.55 17.21
CA SER A 66 0.46 -2.31 17.63
C SER A 66 -0.35 -1.68 16.49
N THR A 67 -1.37 -0.92 16.86
CA THR A 67 -2.21 -0.14 15.95
C THR A 67 -2.45 1.24 16.55
N GLU A 68 -2.21 2.28 15.75
CA GLU A 68 -2.34 3.68 16.15
C GLU A 68 -2.96 4.49 15.00
N LEU A 69 -3.73 5.51 15.35
CA LEU A 69 -4.20 6.53 14.41
C LEU A 69 -3.44 7.82 14.66
N ALA A 70 -2.64 8.25 13.69
CA ALA A 70 -1.90 9.50 13.75
C ALA A 70 -2.65 10.59 12.98
N ARG A 71 -2.86 11.73 13.63
CA ARG A 71 -3.34 12.95 12.98
C ARG A 71 -2.15 13.65 12.31
N ILE A 72 -2.32 13.99 11.04
CA ILE A 72 -1.31 14.71 10.24
C ILE A 72 -1.85 16.12 10.00
N ASP A 73 -1.24 17.11 10.65
CA ASP A 73 -1.65 18.51 10.52
C ASP A 73 -0.97 19.16 9.31
N PRO A 74 -1.69 20.00 8.54
CA PRO A 74 -1.17 20.61 7.32
C PRO A 74 0.04 21.51 7.58
N ALA A 75 0.03 22.20 8.73
CA ALA A 75 1.12 23.08 9.16
C ALA A 75 2.49 22.38 9.31
N SER A 76 2.50 21.06 9.49
CA SER A 76 3.71 20.26 9.65
C SER A 76 4.01 19.31 8.48
N SER A 77 3.19 19.29 7.42
CA SER A 77 3.22 18.22 6.41
C SER A 77 3.10 18.66 4.94
N HIS A 78 3.10 19.96 4.63
CA HIS A 78 2.86 20.48 3.27
C HIS A 78 1.52 20.05 2.64
N LEU A 79 0.61 19.50 3.44
CA LEU A 79 -0.72 19.08 3.02
C LEU A 79 -1.68 20.29 3.03
N ASP A 80 -2.74 20.19 2.23
CA ASP A 80 -3.78 21.22 2.09
C ASP A 80 -4.80 21.21 3.22
N GLN A 81 -4.92 20.08 3.92
CA GLN A 81 -5.85 19.90 5.04
C GLN A 81 -5.30 18.89 6.06
N THR A 82 -6.06 18.66 7.14
CA THR A 82 -5.74 17.60 8.09
C THR A 82 -6.07 16.24 7.50
N TYR A 83 -5.11 15.32 7.59
CA TYR A 83 -5.29 13.92 7.23
C TYR A 83 -5.06 13.01 8.44
N TRP A 84 -5.35 11.73 8.25
CA TRP A 84 -5.12 10.67 9.21
C TRP A 84 -4.37 9.53 8.56
N GLU A 85 -3.41 9.00 9.30
CA GLU A 85 -2.59 7.87 8.91
C GLU A 85 -2.87 6.71 9.88
N LEU A 86 -3.09 5.52 9.35
CA LEU A 86 -3.04 4.30 10.15
C LEU A 86 -1.58 3.90 10.34
N ARG A 87 -1.19 3.64 11.57
CA ARG A 87 0.13 3.12 11.91
C ARG A 87 0.02 1.70 12.43
N LEU A 88 0.75 0.80 11.79
CA LEU A 88 0.90 -0.58 12.22
C LEU A 88 2.35 -0.77 12.65
N ASN A 89 2.57 -1.32 13.85
CA ASN A 89 3.92 -1.53 14.39
C ASN A 89 4.75 -0.24 14.45
N GLY A 90 4.10 0.90 14.72
CA GLY A 90 4.72 2.23 14.78
C GLY A 90 5.07 2.85 13.43
N LYS A 91 4.68 2.23 12.30
CA LYS A 91 4.96 2.73 10.95
C LYS A 91 3.66 3.11 10.25
N GLY A 92 3.65 4.26 9.61
CA GLY A 92 2.62 4.64 8.65
C GLY A 92 2.49 3.61 7.54
N VAL A 93 1.26 3.30 7.15
CA VAL A 93 0.99 2.35 6.06
C VAL A 93 0.06 2.95 5.02
N ASP A 94 0.32 2.68 3.75
CA ASP A 94 -0.64 2.90 2.67
C ASP A 94 -1.68 1.77 2.68
N LEU A 95 -2.94 2.11 2.96
CA LEU A 95 -4.03 1.13 3.01
C LEU A 95 -4.19 0.36 1.68
N ALA A 96 -3.80 0.95 0.54
CA ALA A 96 -3.88 0.32 -0.76
C ALA A 96 -2.97 -0.90 -0.88
N TYR A 97 -1.91 -0.96 -0.07
CA TYR A 97 -0.87 -2.01 -0.14
C TYR A 97 -0.86 -2.91 1.08
N ILE A 98 -1.84 -2.79 1.97
CA ILE A 98 -2.01 -3.69 3.10
C ILE A 98 -3.10 -4.71 2.82
N TYR A 99 -2.74 -5.98 2.97
CA TYR A 99 -3.65 -7.11 2.84
C TYR A 99 -3.77 -7.84 4.16
N VAL A 100 -4.98 -7.87 4.72
CA VAL A 100 -5.25 -8.43 6.04
C VAL A 100 -5.72 -9.88 5.91
N LYS A 101 -5.11 -10.80 6.65
CA LYS A 101 -5.52 -12.21 6.68
C LYS A 101 -6.87 -12.37 7.40
N ARG A 102 -7.85 -12.98 6.72
CA ARG A 102 -9.22 -13.20 7.24
C ARG A 102 -9.54 -14.66 7.53
N SER A 103 -8.85 -15.58 6.87
CA SER A 103 -8.92 -17.02 7.12
C SER A 103 -7.60 -17.64 6.64
N ASN A 104 -7.43 -18.96 6.77
CA ASN A 104 -6.16 -19.65 6.48
C ASN A 104 -5.49 -19.23 5.17
N ALA A 105 -6.27 -19.02 4.11
CA ALA A 105 -5.77 -18.69 2.77
C ALA A 105 -6.24 -17.34 2.22
N ARG A 106 -7.21 -16.67 2.87
CA ARG A 106 -7.84 -15.46 2.32
C ARG A 106 -7.26 -14.19 2.92
N TYR A 107 -6.83 -13.30 2.04
CA TYR A 107 -6.35 -11.96 2.36
C TYR A 107 -7.24 -10.92 1.68
N MET A 108 -7.57 -9.84 2.39
CA MET A 108 -8.42 -8.76 1.87
C MET A 108 -7.69 -7.42 1.93
N ASN A 109 -7.80 -6.65 0.86
CA ASN A 109 -7.18 -5.32 0.75
C ASN A 109 -7.80 -4.34 1.75
N LEU A 110 -6.97 -3.63 2.50
CA LEU A 110 -7.41 -2.77 3.59
C LEU A 110 -8.08 -1.49 3.08
N ALA A 111 -7.60 -0.88 1.99
CA ALA A 111 -8.26 0.27 1.36
C ALA A 111 -9.68 -0.09 0.92
N LYS A 112 -9.89 -1.25 0.29
CA LYS A 112 -11.24 -1.69 -0.13
C LYS A 112 -12.19 -1.88 1.04
N LEU A 113 -11.70 -2.42 2.15
CA LEU A 113 -12.47 -2.57 3.38
C LEU A 113 -12.81 -1.20 4.00
N ALA A 114 -11.85 -0.28 4.02
CA ALA A 114 -12.00 1.07 4.53
C ALA A 114 -12.87 1.98 3.64
N GLY A 115 -13.01 1.65 2.36
CA GLY A 115 -13.67 2.50 1.37
C GLY A 115 -12.77 3.60 0.81
N CYS A 116 -11.45 3.49 0.97
CA CYS A 116 -10.49 4.40 0.34
C CYS A 116 -10.43 4.11 -1.18
N PRO A 117 -10.43 5.13 -2.06
CA PRO A 117 -10.57 4.97 -3.51
C PRO A 117 -9.27 4.52 -4.22
N ALA A 118 -8.60 3.49 -3.70
CA ALA A 118 -7.43 2.91 -4.35
C ALA A 118 -7.79 2.24 -5.68
N SER A 119 -6.93 2.37 -6.68
CA SER A 119 -7.00 1.78 -8.01
C SER A 119 -5.81 0.86 -8.28
N ASP A 120 -5.93 0.01 -9.32
CA ASP A 120 -4.88 -0.93 -9.75
C ASP A 120 -4.36 -1.86 -8.63
N VAL A 121 -5.22 -2.11 -7.64
CA VAL A 121 -5.00 -3.08 -6.56
C VAL A 121 -6.17 -4.06 -6.49
N SER A 122 -5.84 -5.33 -6.32
CA SER A 122 -6.78 -6.44 -6.15
C SER A 122 -7.56 -6.28 -4.84
N ALA A 123 -8.85 -6.62 -4.85
CA ALA A 123 -9.67 -6.55 -3.63
C ALA A 123 -9.29 -7.65 -2.61
N SER A 124 -8.77 -8.77 -3.08
CA SER A 124 -8.40 -9.91 -2.25
C SER A 124 -7.46 -10.86 -2.97
N PHE A 125 -6.70 -11.62 -2.18
CA PHE A 125 -5.94 -12.77 -2.65
C PHE A 125 -6.39 -14.04 -1.93
N MET A 126 -6.34 -15.15 -2.66
CA MET A 126 -6.50 -16.50 -2.12
C MET A 126 -5.20 -17.26 -2.37
N LEU A 127 -4.54 -17.68 -1.30
CA LEU A 127 -3.40 -18.58 -1.42
C LEU A 127 -3.91 -20.01 -1.61
N PRO A 128 -3.24 -20.84 -2.42
CA PRO A 128 -3.55 -22.26 -2.45
C PRO A 128 -3.39 -22.83 -1.03
N ASN A 129 -4.36 -23.63 -0.58
CA ASN A 129 -4.25 -24.34 0.70
C ASN A 129 -3.06 -25.29 0.61
N THR A 130 -1.93 -24.91 1.20
CA THR A 130 -0.85 -25.87 1.44
C THR A 130 -1.28 -26.71 2.65
N PRO A 131 -1.49 -28.03 2.52
CA PRO A 131 -1.76 -28.87 3.67
C PRO A 131 -0.61 -28.70 4.67
N LEU A 132 -0.95 -28.49 5.95
CA LEU A 132 0.00 -28.55 7.06
C LEU A 132 0.70 -29.92 6.97
N LYS A 133 2.00 -29.90 6.70
CA LYS A 133 2.85 -31.09 6.83
C LYS A 133 3.10 -31.39 8.29
#